data_AF-A0A0A9XII6-F1
#
_entry.id   AF-A0A0A9XII6-F1
#
_cell.length_a   1.000
_cell.length_b   1.000
_cell.length_c   1.000
_cell.angle_alpha   90.00
_cell.angle_beta   90.00
_cell.angle_gamma   90.00
#
_symmetry.space_group_name_H-M   'P 1'
#
loop_
_entity.id
_entity.type
_entity.pdbx_description
1 polymer ?
#
loop_
_entity_poly.entity_id
_entity_poly.type
_entity_poly.pdbx_seq_one_letter_code
_entity_poly.pdbx_strand_id
1 'polypeptide(L)'
;MGLAFAKKRYFWNLKASFEIKSRDDWNIQQIPIDTLNTINCFTDGSKIDRPQEATSGAGVYIPSLGVADSYSLDEYATVFQTEMFALHKCLTTLIGRGISNMKINS
;
A
#
# COMPACT_ATOMS: atom_id res chain seq x y z
N MET A 1 -30.78 -12.42 -29.32
CA MET A 1 -29.49 -11.71 -29.46
C MET A 1 -29.04 -11.29 -28.07
N GLY A 2 -28.08 -12.00 -27.46
CA GLY A 2 -27.53 -11.63 -26.15
C GLY A 2 -26.07 -11.23 -26.32
N LEU A 3 -25.72 -9.99 -26.01
CA LEU A 3 -24.35 -9.50 -26.05
C LEU A 3 -23.60 -10.06 -24.83
N ALA A 4 -22.69 -11.00 -25.07
CA ALA A 4 -21.77 -11.48 -24.05
C ALA A 4 -20.67 -10.42 -23.83
N PHE A 5 -20.71 -9.75 -22.68
CA PHE A 5 -19.62 -8.87 -22.26
C PHE A 5 -18.41 -9.71 -21.87
N ALA A 6 -17.36 -9.68 -22.68
CA ALA A 6 -16.07 -10.26 -22.34
C ALA A 6 -15.44 -9.48 -21.17
N LYS A 7 -15.47 -10.06 -19.96
CA LYS A 7 -14.64 -9.61 -18.83
C LYS A 7 -13.17 -9.79 -19.21
N LYS A 8 -12.46 -8.70 -19.47
CA LYS A 8 -10.99 -8.73 -19.56
C LYS A 8 -10.43 -9.08 -18.18
N ARG A 9 -9.92 -10.31 -18.05
CA ARG A 9 -9.16 -10.77 -16.89
C ARG A 9 -7.72 -10.29 -17.08
N TYR A 10 -7.30 -9.33 -16.26
CA TYR A 10 -5.90 -8.94 -16.16
C TYR A 10 -5.21 -9.93 -15.22
N PHE A 11 -4.38 -10.81 -15.78
CA PHE A 11 -3.47 -11.64 -15.00
C PHE A 11 -2.23 -10.82 -14.67
N TRP A 12 -2.11 -10.42 -13.42
CA TRP A 12 -0.88 -9.84 -12.90
C TRP A 12 0.05 -11.00 -12.55
N ASN A 13 0.99 -11.31 -13.44
CA ASN A 13 2.07 -12.25 -13.15
C ASN A 13 3.09 -11.56 -12.22
N LEU A 14 2.69 -11.33 -10.97
CA LEU A 14 3.59 -10.83 -9.93
C LEU A 14 4.45 -12.00 -9.46
N LYS A 15 5.62 -12.20 -10.07
CA LYS A 15 6.72 -12.89 -9.38
C LYS A 15 7.34 -11.90 -8.40
N ALA A 16 6.61 -11.62 -7.32
CA ALA A 16 7.10 -10.83 -6.20
C ALA A 16 6.95 -11.67 -4.94
N SER A 17 8.05 -11.97 -4.27
CA SER A 17 8.01 -12.39 -2.87
C SER A 17 7.78 -11.15 -2.03
N PHE A 18 6.61 -11.05 -1.40
CA PHE A 18 6.36 -10.04 -0.38
C PHE A 18 6.64 -10.71 0.97
N GLU A 19 7.58 -10.15 1.73
CA GLU A 19 7.80 -10.55 3.11
C GLU A 19 7.25 -9.45 4.01
N ILE A 20 6.11 -9.73 4.65
CA ILE A 20 5.57 -8.86 5.70
C ILE A 20 6.29 -9.26 6.98
N LYS A 21 7.33 -8.50 7.31
CA LYS A 21 8.08 -8.66 8.56
C LYS A 21 7.18 -8.38 9.76
N SER A 22 7.35 -9.14 10.83
CA SER A 22 6.60 -8.91 12.05
C SER A 22 7.01 -7.58 12.71
N ARG A 23 6.17 -7.04 13.60
CA ARG A 23 6.46 -5.79 14.31
C ARG A 23 7.76 -5.85 15.12
N ASP A 24 8.10 -7.03 15.64
CA ASP A 24 9.32 -7.25 16.42
C ASP A 24 10.57 -7.22 15.53
N ASP A 25 10.45 -7.65 14.27
CA ASP A 25 11.54 -7.62 13.29
C ASP A 25 11.91 -6.19 12.86
N TRP A 26 10.98 -5.22 13.00
CA TRP A 26 11.25 -3.81 12.67
C TRP A 26 12.30 -3.19 13.59
N ASN A 27 12.43 -3.70 14.81
CA ASN A 27 13.38 -3.18 15.80
C ASN A 27 14.81 -3.72 15.60
N ILE A 28 14.98 -4.73 14.75
CA ILE A 28 16.24 -5.50 14.63
C ILE A 28 17.09 -5.00 13.44
N GLN A 29 16.51 -4.32 12.46
CA GLN A 29 17.23 -3.86 11.27
C GLN A 29 16.86 -2.42 10.91
N GLN A 30 17.87 -1.55 10.89
CA GLN A 30 17.79 -0.35 10.06
C GLN A 30 17.77 -0.83 8.61
N ILE A 31 16.58 -0.93 8.02
CA ILE A 31 16.45 -1.21 6.58
C ILE A 31 17.29 -0.17 5.87
N PRO A 32 18.33 -0.56 5.10
CA PRO A 32 19.11 0.40 4.35
C PRO A 32 18.17 1.10 3.37
N ILE A 33 17.84 2.35 3.66
CA ILE A 33 17.14 3.19 2.71
C ILE A 33 18.14 3.43 1.59
N ASP A 34 18.04 2.68 0.50
CA ASP A 34 18.81 2.96 -0.70
C ASP A 34 18.42 4.37 -1.18
N THR A 35 19.38 5.28 -1.17
CA THR A 35 19.15 6.70 -1.47
C THR A 35 19.40 7.03 -2.94
N LEU A 36 19.97 6.09 -3.71
CA LEU A 36 20.31 6.30 -5.12
C LEU A 36 19.23 5.68 -6.02
N ASN A 37 18.49 6.53 -6.72
CA ASN A 37 17.44 6.16 -7.69
C ASN A 37 16.24 5.38 -7.12
N THR A 38 16.04 5.38 -5.81
CA THR A 38 14.91 4.69 -5.15
C THR A 38 13.91 5.70 -4.58
N ILE A 39 12.62 5.39 -4.70
CA ILE A 39 11.55 6.18 -4.10
C ILE A 39 11.07 5.45 -2.84
N ASN A 40 11.36 6.03 -1.69
CA ASN A 40 10.93 5.50 -0.40
C ASN A 40 9.49 5.89 -0.13
N CYS A 41 8.65 4.88 0.06
CA CYS A 41 7.24 5.04 0.35
C CYS A 41 6.93 4.40 1.70
N PHE A 42 6.21 5.12 2.54
CA PHE A 42 5.75 4.65 3.83
C PHE A 42 4.23 4.55 3.81
N THR A 43 3.71 3.40 4.20
CA THR A 43 2.28 3.13 4.28
C THR A 43 1.95 2.56 5.64
N ASP A 44 0.78 2.89 6.15
CA ASP A 44 0.30 2.35 7.43
C ASP A 44 -1.22 2.21 7.39
N GLY A 45 -1.71 1.12 7.98
CA GLY A 45 -3.13 0.85 8.14
C GLY A 45 -3.45 0.69 9.62
N SER A 46 -4.46 1.42 10.10
CA SER A 46 -4.83 1.40 11.51
C SER A 46 -6.32 1.15 11.71
N LYS A 47 -6.63 0.52 12.86
CA LYS A 47 -8.00 0.34 13.35
C LYS A 47 -8.04 0.66 14.84
N ILE A 48 -9.04 1.44 15.24
CA ILE A 48 -9.45 1.59 16.63
C ILE A 48 -10.69 0.71 16.80
N ASP A 49 -10.57 -0.33 17.62
CA ASP A 49 -11.65 -1.28 17.87
C ASP A 49 -12.23 -1.03 19.26
N ARG A 50 -12.98 0.07 19.39
CA ARG A 50 -13.69 0.45 20.61
C ARG A 50 -15.19 0.44 20.35
N PRO A 51 -16.01 -0.13 21.24
CA PRO A 51 -17.46 -0.06 21.12
C PRO A 51 -17.88 1.43 21.02
N GLN A 52 -18.57 1.81 19.95
CA GLN A 52 -19.06 3.17 19.62
C GLN A 52 -18.04 4.15 19.01
N GLU A 53 -16.77 3.79 18.89
CA GLU A 53 -15.71 4.61 18.26
C GLU A 53 -14.93 3.81 17.20
N ALA A 54 -15.54 2.74 16.67
CA ALA A 54 -14.90 1.89 15.68
C ALA A 54 -14.56 2.73 14.44
N THR A 55 -13.26 2.91 14.20
CA THR A 55 -12.77 3.65 13.05
C THR A 55 -11.56 2.95 12.48
N SER A 56 -11.44 3.02 11.16
CA SER A 56 -10.33 2.46 10.41
C SER A 56 -9.75 3.55 9.52
N GLY A 57 -8.45 3.46 9.22
CA GLY A 57 -7.79 4.46 8.39
C GLY A 57 -6.52 3.95 7.75
N ALA A 58 -6.09 4.67 6.72
CA ALA A 58 -4.87 4.36 5.96
C ALA A 58 -4.08 5.64 5.70
N GLY A 59 -2.76 5.55 5.77
CA GLY A 59 -1.83 6.65 5.52
C GLY A 59 -0.85 6.31 4.40
N VAL A 60 -0.49 7.32 3.61
CA VAL A 60 0.58 7.23 2.60
C VAL A 60 1.50 8.43 2.74
N TYR A 61 2.79 8.18 2.93
CA TYR A 61 3.81 9.21 3.01
C TYR A 61 4.94 8.91 2.01
N ILE A 62 5.19 9.85 1.09
CA ILE A 62 6.25 9.75 0.07
C ILE A 62 7.01 11.09 0.06
N PRO A 63 8.10 11.24 0.85
CA PRO A 63 8.78 12.52 1.05
C PRO A 63 9.28 13.16 -0.25
N SER A 64 9.92 12.36 -1.12
CA SER A 64 10.51 12.84 -2.38
C SER A 64 9.47 13.39 -3.37
N LEU A 65 8.20 13.07 -3.15
CA LEU A 65 7.07 13.49 -3.98
C LEU A 65 6.16 14.52 -3.28
N GLY A 66 6.46 14.87 -2.02
CA GLY A 66 5.65 15.77 -1.20
C GLY A 66 4.26 15.20 -0.89
N VAL A 67 4.12 13.88 -0.79
CA VAL A 67 2.83 13.21 -0.52
C VAL A 67 2.73 12.88 0.96
N ALA A 68 1.62 13.26 1.59
CA ALA A 68 1.28 12.95 2.97
C ALA A 68 -0.26 12.82 3.07
N ASP A 69 -0.78 11.72 2.54
CA ASP A 69 -2.23 11.51 2.45
C ASP A 69 -2.74 10.67 3.62
N SER A 70 -3.96 10.96 4.05
CA SER A 70 -4.68 10.17 5.05
C SER A 70 -6.10 9.90 4.56
N TYR A 71 -6.54 8.66 4.74
CA TYR A 71 -7.82 8.17 4.27
C TYR A 71 -8.59 7.56 5.44
N SER A 72 -9.78 8.09 5.72
CA SER A 72 -10.72 7.45 6.62
C SER A 72 -11.44 6.32 5.87
N LEU A 73 -11.52 5.15 6.51
CA LEU A 73 -12.15 3.94 5.99
C LEU A 73 -13.32 3.55 6.90
N ASP A 74 -14.19 2.70 6.38
CA ASP A 74 -15.36 2.19 7.09
C ASP A 74 -14.96 1.43 8.38
N GLU A 75 -15.79 1.52 9.41
CA GLU A 75 -15.65 0.83 10.69
C GLU A 75 -15.52 -0.69 10.55
N TYR A 76 -16.02 -1.29 9.46
CA TYR A 76 -15.90 -2.73 9.22
C TYR A 76 -14.56 -3.13 8.58
N ALA A 77 -13.74 -2.18 8.12
CA ALA A 77 -12.45 -2.50 7.53
C ALA A 77 -11.52 -3.13 8.58
N THR A 78 -10.92 -4.27 8.24
CA THR A 78 -9.89 -4.92 9.06
C THR A 78 -8.55 -4.22 8.89
N VAL A 79 -7.63 -4.39 9.86
CA VAL A 79 -6.25 -3.86 9.75
C VAL A 79 -5.59 -4.31 8.45
N PHE A 80 -5.77 -5.59 8.07
CA PHE A 80 -5.25 -6.08 6.80
C PHE A 80 -5.83 -5.33 5.58
N GLN A 81 -7.13 -5.05 5.57
CA GLN A 81 -7.75 -4.29 4.49
C GLN A 81 -7.27 -2.83 4.45
N THR A 82 -7.05 -2.19 5.61
CA THR A 82 -6.52 -0.82 5.68
C THR A 82 -5.09 -0.75 5.15
N GLU A 83 -4.25 -1.73 5.46
CA GLU A 83 -2.87 -1.84 4.95
C GLU A 83 -2.85 -2.03 3.42
N MET A 84 -3.65 -2.98 2.93
CA MET A 84 -3.76 -3.22 1.49
C MET A 84 -4.29 -1.99 0.73
N PHE A 85 -5.20 -1.23 1.35
CA PHE A 85 -5.69 0.02 0.80
C PHE A 85 -4.58 1.09 0.75
N ALA A 86 -3.79 1.25 1.81
CA ALA A 86 -2.66 2.18 1.85
C ALA A 86 -1.64 1.86 0.75
N LEU A 87 -1.26 0.59 0.59
CA LEU A 87 -0.39 0.11 -0.49
C LEU A 87 -0.97 0.41 -1.86
N HIS A 88 -2.26 0.12 -2.08
CA HIS A 88 -2.94 0.40 -3.34
C HIS A 88 -2.93 1.90 -3.70
N LYS A 89 -3.18 2.77 -2.71
CA LYS A 89 -3.12 4.23 -2.90
C LYS A 89 -1.71 4.69 -3.22
N CYS A 90 -0.70 4.20 -2.50
CA CYS A 90 0.70 4.47 -2.77
C CYS A 90 1.06 4.12 -4.22
N LEU A 91 0.76 2.90 -4.67
CA LEU A 91 1.03 2.46 -6.04
C LEU A 91 0.28 3.30 -7.08
N THR A 92 -0.98 3.64 -6.82
CA THR A 92 -1.79 4.48 -7.71
C THR A 92 -1.16 5.87 -7.85
N THR A 93 -0.67 6.46 -6.76
CA THR A 93 0.02 7.76 -6.77
C THR A 93 1.30 7.71 -7.60
N LEU A 94 2.10 6.66 -7.46
CA LEU A 94 3.33 6.47 -8.23
C LEU A 94 3.02 6.33 -9.73
N ILE A 95 2.07 5.46 -10.08
CA ILE A 95 1.63 5.26 -11.46
C ILE A 95 1.07 6.56 -12.05
N GLY A 96 0.24 7.29 -11.31
CA GLY A 96 -0.33 8.58 -11.74
C GLY A 96 0.71 9.66 -11.99
N ARG A 97 1.89 9.56 -11.37
CA ARG A 97 3.04 10.44 -11.60
C ARG A 97 4.01 9.93 -12.68
N GLY A 98 3.63 8.89 -13.43
CA GLY A 98 4.46 8.32 -14.48
C GLY A 98 5.64 7.50 -13.96
N ILE A 99 5.66 7.16 -12.66
CA ILE A 99 6.67 6.28 -12.07
C ILE A 99 6.21 4.83 -12.31
N SER A 100 6.46 4.37 -13.53
CA SER A 100 6.22 3.00 -13.96
C SER A 100 7.55 2.42 -14.44
N ASN A 101 8.13 1.49 -13.68
CA ASN A 101 9.30 0.63 -13.94
C ASN A 101 10.17 0.41 -12.67
N MET A 102 9.57 0.35 -11.48
CA MET A 102 10.33 0.03 -10.28
C MET A 102 10.69 -1.46 -10.27
N LYS A 103 11.98 -1.76 -10.47
CA LYS A 103 12.57 -3.01 -9.98
C LYS A 103 12.59 -2.92 -8.45
N ILE A 104 11.80 -3.74 -7.80
CA ILE A 104 11.95 -4.00 -6.38
C ILE A 104 13.21 -4.87 -6.26
N ASN A 105 14.33 -4.29 -5.84
CA ASN A 105 15.53 -5.07 -5.54
C ASN A 105 15.33 -5.76 -4.19
N SER A 106 15.55 -7.08 -4.19
CA SER A 106 15.49 -8.01 -3.06
C SER A 106 16.86 -8.18 -2.41
#